data_AF-I3D2A4-F1
#
_entry.id   AF-I3D2A4-F1
#
_cell.length_a   1.000
_cell.length_b   1.000
_cell.length_c   1.000
_cell.angle_alpha   90.00
_cell.angle_beta   90.00
_cell.angle_gamma   90.00
#
_symmetry.space_group_name_H-M   'P 1'
#
loop_
_entity.id
_entity.type
_entity.pdbx_description
1 polymer ?
#
loop_
_entity_poly.entity_id
_entity_poly.type
_entity_poly.pdbx_seq_one_letter_code
_entity_poly.pdbx_strand_id
1 'polypeptide(L)' 'MEQTNVKNQEFYKNCTIYFEFLRKKGTTDYAFEDEYYFTMPAISNH' A
#
# COMPACT_ATOMS: atom_id res chain seq x y z
N MET A 1 14.92 14.22 -8.41
CA MET A 1 14.76 12.75 -8.55
C MET A 1 13.26 12.47 -8.65
N GLU A 2 12.70 12.44 -9.85
CA GLU A 2 11.24 12.39 -10.06
C GLU A 2 10.75 11.13 -10.80
N GLN A 3 11.62 10.15 -11.04
CA GLN A 3 11.25 8.91 -11.74
C GLN A 3 10.72 7.79 -10.81
N THR A 4 10.75 8.00 -9.49
CA THR A 4 10.34 7.01 -8.47
C THR A 4 8.85 7.04 -8.11
N ASN A 5 8.11 8.10 -8.45
CA ASN A 5 6.72 8.25 -8.01
C ASN A 5 5.73 7.36 -8.79
N VAL A 6 5.93 7.17 -10.09
CA VAL A 6 4.95 6.47 -10.95
C VAL A 6 4.92 4.96 -10.65
N LYS A 7 6.10 4.33 -10.53
CA LYS A 7 6.19 2.88 -10.19
C LYS A 7 5.69 2.59 -8.79
N ASN A 8 5.91 3.51 -7.85
CA ASN A 8 5.43 3.37 -6.49
C ASN A 8 3.91 3.45 -6.40
N GLN A 9 3.25 4.29 -7.22
CA GLN A 9 1.79 4.37 -7.23
C GLN A 9 1.11 3.06 -7.66
N GLU A 10 1.62 2.38 -8.69
CA GLU A 10 1.11 1.07 -9.09
C GLU A 10 1.31 0.01 -8.00
N PHE A 11 2.46 0.02 -7.33
CA PHE A 11 2.73 -0.87 -6.20
C PHE A 11 1.73 -0.67 -5.06
N TYR A 12 1.54 0.58 -4.59
CA TYR A 12 0.58 0.87 -3.51
C TYR A 12 -0.86 0.55 -3.92
N LYS A 13 -1.23 0.79 -5.19
CA LYS A 13 -2.53 0.41 -5.74
C LYS A 13 -2.73 -1.12 -5.70
N ASN A 14 -1.72 -1.89 -6.12
CA ASN A 14 -1.79 -3.35 -6.09
C ASN A 14 -1.89 -3.90 -4.67
N CYS A 15 -1.15 -3.34 -3.71
CA CYS A 15 -1.29 -3.69 -2.30
C CYS A 15 -2.69 -3.38 -1.76
N THR A 16 -3.26 -2.24 -2.14
CA THR A 16 -4.64 -1.87 -1.77
C THR A 16 -5.66 -2.88 -2.29
N ILE A 17 -5.53 -3.34 -3.54
CA ILE A 17 -6.38 -4.39 -4.13
C ILE A 17 -6.23 -5.71 -3.36
N TYR A 18 -5.01 -6.08 -2.98
CA TYR A 18 -4.74 -7.27 -2.18
C TYR A 18 -5.45 -7.20 -0.81
N PHE A 19 -5.36 -6.07 -0.11
CA PHE A 19 -6.07 -5.88 1.16
C PHE A 19 -7.59 -5.94 1.00
N GLU A 20 -8.15 -5.33 -0.05
CA GLU A 20 -9.58 -5.45 -0.34
C GLU A 20 -10.00 -6.91 -0.59
N PHE A 21 -9.18 -7.68 -1.29
CA PHE A 21 -9.42 -9.10 -1.51
C PHE A 21 -9.41 -9.91 -0.21
N LEU A 22 -8.43 -9.66 0.66
CA LEU A 22 -8.37 -10.28 1.99
C LEU A 22 -9.61 -9.94 2.82
N ARG A 23 -10.01 -8.66 2.86
CA ARG A 23 -11.22 -8.21 3.56
C ARG A 23 -12.48 -8.88 3.04
N LYS A 24 -12.62 -9.02 1.71
CA LYS A 24 -13.75 -9.76 1.09
C LYS A 24 -13.77 -11.24 1.48
N LYS A 25 -12.60 -11.84 1.74
CA LYS A 25 -12.47 -13.20 2.25
C LYS A 25 -12.64 -13.31 3.77
N GLY A 26 -12.78 -12.20 4.49
CA GLY A 26 -12.83 -12.18 5.96
C GLY A 26 -11.49 -12.53 6.60
N THR A 27 -10.39 -12.39 5.86
CA THR A 27 -9.02 -12.61 6.33
C THR A 27 -8.31 -11.27 6.39
N THR A 28 -7.33 -11.11 7.27
CA THR A 28 -6.49 -9.91 7.34
C THR A 28 -5.04 -10.35 7.50
N ASP A 29 -4.13 -9.67 6.81
CA ASP A 29 -2.70 -9.88 6.95
C ASP A 29 -2.11 -8.69 7.71
N TYR A 30 -2.20 -8.75 9.03
CA TYR A 30 -1.80 -7.66 9.92
C TYR A 30 -0.30 -7.35 9.84
N ALA A 31 0.54 -8.37 9.65
CA ALA A 31 1.99 -8.18 9.51
C ALA A 31 2.32 -7.41 8.23
N PHE A 32 1.66 -7.76 7.13
CA PHE A 32 1.84 -7.05 5.86
C PHE A 32 1.20 -5.66 5.87
N GLU A 33 0.04 -5.46 6.52
CA GLU A 33 -0.58 -4.14 6.69
C GLU A 33 0.35 -3.18 7.46
N ASP A 34 0.93 -3.62 8.58
CA ASP A 34 1.85 -2.80 9.37
C ASP A 34 3.10 -2.38 8.56
N GLU A 35 3.73 -3.32 7.84
CA GLU A 35 4.88 -3.02 6.99
C GLU A 35 4.51 -2.08 5.82
N TYR A 36 3.34 -2.29 5.22
CA TYR A 36 2.80 -1.44 4.16
C TYR A 36 2.62 0.01 4.62
N TYR A 37 1.99 0.23 5.78
CA TYR A 37 1.80 1.59 6.32
C TYR A 37 3.11 2.21 6.82
N PHE A 38 4.05 1.41 7.32
CA PHE A 38 5.37 1.88 7.73
C PHE A 38 6.22 2.35 6.54
N THR A 39 6.12 1.67 5.40
CA THR A 39 6.89 1.98 4.18
C THR A 39 6.18 2.94 3.24
N MET A 40 4.90 3.22 3.47
CA MET A 40 4.15 4.19 2.69
C MET A 40 4.76 5.59 2.93
N PRO A 41 5.25 6.28 1.88
CA PRO A 41 5.75 7.63 2.03
C PRO A 41 4.59 8.48 2.55
N ALA A 42 4.82 9.22 3.63
CA ALA A 42 3.87 10.19 4.11
C ALA A 42 3.64 11.21 2.99
N ILE A 43 2.54 11.08 2.26
CA ILE A 43 2.07 12.11 1.33
C ILE A 43 1.46 13.22 2.19
N SER A 44 2.30 13.91 2.96
CA SER A 44 1.92 15.16 3.60
C SER A 44 2.09 16.24 2.55
N ASN A 45 1.01 16.59 1.88
CA ASN A 45 0.97 17.73 0.98
C ASN A 45 1.07 19.01 1.85
N HIS A 46 2.24 19.65 1.89
CA HIS A 46 2.41 20.99 2.47
C HIS A 46 2.06 22.05 1.44
#